data_AF-R6LMV4-F1
#
_entry.id   AF-R6LMV4-F1
#
_cell.length_a   1.000
_cell.length_b   1.000
_cell.length_c   1.000
_cell.angle_alpha   90.00
_cell.angle_beta   90.00
_cell.angle_gamma   90.00
#
_symmetry.space_group_name_H-M   'P 1'
#
loop_
_entity.id
_entity.type
_entity.pdbx_description
1 polymer ?
#
loop_
_entity_poly.entity_id
_entity_poly.type
_entity_poly.pdbx_seq_one_letter_code
_entity_poly.pdbx_strand_id
1 'polypeptide(L)'
;MRGLYGTEIALSASRIDRFASCRYAFFLYDGLRLRPWKQARFDAPVFGTFVHFVLEHTVREVMERGGFAAVSEQALMEIAGRHAEHYTKTYLPDFEKRGERFAYLFARNMREAMAVVRDVGAELRVSAFRPCDEELSFAPDGALPPVRVRTAQGDGVISGFVDRVDLYETEKTAYFRVVDYKTGRKDFDYADILCGEGLQMLIYLFALQKNGEQRYGRKIFPAGVLYVPAREDMERIDPGGGPEELEALRAKHRRRKGLVLRDEAVLQAMEPSEGTPQYLPYQVKKGELTGDLAGREQLEQLERFVMRSVQEMTGQMLTGRLEPNPILRGPMHSSCMYCDFAQACHRDSCKHANRYIAAVKAEKFWEELERRARHG
;
A
#
# COMPACT_ATOMS: atom_id res chain seq x y z
N MET A 1 -30.70 6.08 3.97
CA MET A 1 -29.52 5.18 3.90
C MET A 1 -29.70 4.04 2.90
N ARG A 2 -30.72 3.16 3.01
CA ARG A 2 -30.98 2.12 2.00
C ARG A 2 -31.17 2.67 0.57
N GLY A 3 -31.81 3.83 0.41
CA GLY A 3 -31.91 4.50 -0.90
C GLY A 3 -30.60 5.14 -1.41
N LEU A 4 -29.59 5.31 -0.55
CA LEU A 4 -28.30 5.94 -0.87
C LEU A 4 -27.21 4.89 -1.15
N TYR A 5 -27.20 3.80 -0.37
CA TYR A 5 -26.17 2.75 -0.44
C TYR A 5 -26.69 1.35 -0.79
N GLY A 6 -28.00 1.18 -0.93
CA GLY A 6 -28.60 -0.14 -1.17
C GLY A 6 -28.62 -1.05 0.06
N THR A 7 -28.91 -2.33 -0.17
CA THR A 7 -28.73 -3.44 0.79
C THR A 7 -27.34 -4.05 0.72
N GLU A 8 -26.63 -3.82 -0.39
CA GLU A 8 -25.25 -4.21 -0.63
C GLU A 8 -24.46 -2.94 -0.96
N ILE A 9 -23.49 -2.58 -0.11
CA ILE A 9 -22.63 -1.42 -0.33
C ILE A 9 -21.37 -1.86 -1.08
N ALA A 10 -21.19 -1.36 -2.30
CA ALA A 10 -19.92 -1.48 -3.00
C ALA A 10 -18.86 -0.66 -2.25
N LEU A 11 -17.68 -1.21 -2.03
CA LEU A 11 -16.58 -0.60 -1.31
C LEU A 11 -15.28 -0.77 -2.09
N SER A 12 -14.36 0.17 -1.88
CA SER A 12 -12.95 0.01 -2.21
C SER A 12 -12.15 0.27 -0.94
N ALA A 13 -10.88 -0.14 -0.93
CA ALA A 13 -10.01 0.16 0.19
C ALA A 13 -9.92 1.67 0.50
N SER A 14 -9.90 2.52 -0.54
CA SER A 14 -9.92 3.98 -0.36
C SER A 14 -11.23 4.52 0.24
N ARG A 15 -12.38 3.87 0.00
CA ARG A 15 -13.66 4.23 0.65
C ARG A 15 -13.69 3.81 2.12
N ILE A 16 -13.11 2.65 2.43
CA ILE A 16 -12.95 2.18 3.81
C ILE A 16 -12.03 3.13 4.58
N ASP A 17 -10.85 3.44 4.04
CA ASP A 17 -9.91 4.39 4.65
C ASP A 17 -10.55 5.77 4.85
N ARG A 18 -11.33 6.26 3.87
CA ARG A 18 -12.03 7.55 4.00
C ARG A 18 -13.01 7.55 5.17
N PHE A 19 -13.78 6.47 5.35
CA PHE A 19 -14.70 6.32 6.47
C PHE A 19 -13.96 6.19 7.80
N ALA A 20 -12.89 5.40 7.83
CA ALA A 20 -12.02 5.25 8.98
C ALA A 20 -11.41 6.59 9.41
N SER A 21 -11.09 7.46 8.45
CA SER A 21 -10.55 8.80 8.71
C SER A 21 -11.60 9.79 9.22
N CYS A 22 -12.74 9.89 8.53
CA CYS A 22 -13.88 10.71 8.96
C CYS A 22 -15.17 10.27 8.26
N ARG A 23 -16.21 9.95 9.05
CA ARG A 23 -17.54 9.53 8.59
C ARG A 23 -18.21 10.59 7.73
N TYR A 24 -18.09 11.86 8.10
CA TYR A 24 -18.67 12.95 7.32
C TYR A 24 -17.96 13.15 5.98
N ALA A 25 -16.64 13.02 5.94
CA ALA A 25 -15.91 13.05 4.67
C ALA A 25 -16.36 11.91 3.75
N PHE A 26 -16.49 10.68 4.27
CA PHE A 26 -17.08 9.57 3.54
C PHE A 26 -18.48 9.91 3.00
N PHE A 27 -19.35 10.49 3.82
CA PHE A 27 -20.67 10.88 3.36
C PHE A 27 -20.63 11.87 2.18
N LEU A 28 -19.77 12.89 2.24
CA LEU A 28 -19.66 13.89 1.17
C LEU A 28 -19.10 13.31 -0.12
N TYR A 29 -18.01 12.54 -0.05
CA TYR A 29 -17.37 11.96 -1.24
C TYR A 29 -18.10 10.76 -1.82
N ASP A 30 -18.66 9.89 -0.98
CA ASP A 30 -19.14 8.57 -1.36
C ASP A 30 -20.66 8.42 -1.22
N GLY A 31 -21.29 9.16 -0.31
CA GLY A 31 -22.74 9.31 -0.21
C GLY A 31 -23.30 10.27 -1.25
N LEU A 32 -22.95 11.55 -1.10
CA LEU A 32 -23.42 12.62 -1.99
C LEU A 32 -22.64 12.68 -3.31
N ARG A 33 -21.52 11.95 -3.41
CA ARG A 33 -20.66 11.91 -4.62
C ARG A 33 -20.15 13.28 -5.04
N LEU A 34 -19.90 14.16 -4.07
CA LEU A 34 -19.35 15.48 -4.34
C LEU A 34 -17.95 15.34 -4.95
N ARG A 35 -17.65 16.19 -5.92
CA ARG A 35 -16.34 16.27 -6.56
C ARG A 35 -15.77 17.66 -6.31
N PRO A 36 -14.59 17.77 -5.69
CA PRO A 36 -13.93 19.06 -5.56
C PRO A 36 -13.56 19.57 -6.95
N TRP A 37 -13.63 20.88 -7.14
CA TRP A 37 -13.10 21.50 -8.35
C TRP A 37 -11.58 21.36 -8.36
N LYS A 38 -11.01 20.83 -9.44
CA LYS A 38 -9.56 20.68 -9.61
C LYS A 38 -9.14 21.37 -10.89
N GLN A 39 -8.08 22.19 -10.80
CA GLN A 39 -7.45 22.75 -11.98
C GLN A 39 -6.68 21.64 -12.72
N ALA A 40 -6.75 21.61 -14.05
CA ALA A 40 -5.95 20.67 -14.85
C ALA A 40 -4.45 21.01 -14.73
N ARG A 41 -3.79 20.39 -13.76
CA ARG A 41 -2.33 20.48 -13.53
C ARG A 41 -1.76 19.07 -13.53
N PHE A 42 -0.46 18.97 -13.80
CA PHE A 42 0.25 17.72 -13.55
C PHE A 42 0.42 17.57 -12.04
N ASP A 43 -0.58 16.92 -11.43
CA ASP A 43 -0.64 16.72 -9.99
C ASP A 43 0.06 15.40 -9.61
N ALA A 44 0.46 15.28 -8.34
CA ALA A 44 1.07 14.08 -7.78
C ALA A 44 0.35 12.74 -8.14
N PRO A 45 -0.99 12.66 -8.25
CA PRO A 45 -1.68 11.44 -8.68
C PRO A 45 -1.33 10.99 -10.11
N VAL A 46 -1.15 11.94 -11.05
CA VAL A 46 -0.81 11.61 -12.46
C VAL A 46 0.57 10.98 -12.54
N PHE A 47 1.51 11.47 -11.72
CA PHE A 47 2.82 10.86 -11.58
C PHE A 47 2.76 9.46 -10.97
N GLY A 48 1.91 9.27 -9.95
CA GLY A 48 1.66 7.95 -9.37
C GLY A 48 1.23 6.92 -10.41
N THR A 49 0.21 7.24 -11.22
CA THR A 49 -0.26 6.37 -12.31
C THR A 49 0.86 6.08 -13.33
N PHE A 50 1.66 7.09 -13.67
CA PHE A 50 2.81 6.90 -14.57
C PHE A 50 3.83 5.90 -14.01
N VAL A 51 4.23 6.04 -12.74
CA VAL A 51 5.22 5.15 -12.12
C VAL A 51 4.70 3.73 -12.01
N HIS A 52 3.42 3.56 -11.62
CA HIS A 52 2.75 2.26 -11.59
C HIS A 52 2.80 1.59 -12.95
N PHE A 53 2.37 2.28 -14.00
CA PHE A 53 2.36 1.75 -15.36
C PHE A 53 3.74 1.27 -15.81
N VAL A 54 4.77 2.10 -15.60
CA VAL A 54 6.15 1.75 -16.00
C VAL A 54 6.65 0.52 -15.24
N LEU A 55 6.44 0.46 -13.92
CA LEU A 55 6.87 -0.68 -13.10
C LEU A 55 6.14 -1.96 -13.49
N GLU A 56 4.80 -1.92 -13.57
CA GLU A 56 3.94 -3.04 -13.94
C GLU A 56 4.38 -3.67 -15.26
N HIS A 57 4.48 -2.85 -16.31
CA HIS A 57 4.80 -3.34 -17.65
C HIS A 57 6.26 -3.82 -17.75
N THR A 58 7.18 -3.14 -17.07
CA THR A 58 8.59 -3.57 -17.02
C THR A 58 8.74 -4.90 -16.30
N VAL A 59 8.12 -5.07 -15.12
CA VAL A 59 8.19 -6.31 -14.35
C VAL A 59 7.59 -7.46 -15.16
N ARG A 60 6.41 -7.26 -15.77
CA ARG A 60 5.76 -8.26 -16.62
C ARG A 60 6.69 -8.71 -17.76
N GLU A 61 7.25 -7.77 -18.54
CA GLU A 61 8.12 -8.09 -19.67
C GLU A 61 9.43 -8.78 -19.22
N VAL A 62 10.00 -8.37 -18.08
CA VAL A 62 11.20 -9.02 -17.51
C VAL A 62 10.90 -10.46 -17.07
N MET A 63 9.74 -10.70 -16.46
CA MET A 63 9.33 -12.04 -16.05
C MET A 63 9.08 -12.96 -17.25
N GLU A 64 8.48 -12.44 -18.33
CA GLU A 64 8.31 -13.17 -19.61
C GLU A 64 9.66 -13.56 -20.25
N ARG A 65 10.71 -12.75 -20.02
CA ARG A 65 12.08 -13.00 -20.48
C ARG A 65 12.90 -13.93 -19.57
N GLY A 66 12.26 -14.60 -18.59
CA GLY A 66 12.93 -15.52 -17.67
C GLY A 66 13.34 -14.89 -16.32
N GLY A 67 12.91 -13.67 -16.04
CA GLY A 67 13.04 -13.01 -14.74
C GLY A 67 14.31 -12.18 -14.56
N PHE A 68 14.39 -11.49 -13.41
CA PHE A 68 15.43 -10.50 -13.10
C PHE A 68 16.85 -11.05 -13.00
N ALA A 69 17.00 -12.36 -12.78
CA ALA A 69 18.31 -13.03 -12.81
C ALA A 69 18.84 -13.22 -14.25
N ALA A 70 17.96 -13.35 -15.24
CA ALA A 70 18.32 -13.55 -16.64
C ALA A 70 18.50 -12.23 -17.41
N VAL A 71 17.90 -11.14 -16.93
CA VAL A 71 17.93 -9.83 -17.59
C VAL A 71 19.03 -8.94 -16.98
N SER A 72 19.92 -8.42 -17.84
CA SER A 72 20.96 -7.47 -17.42
C SER A 72 20.37 -6.12 -16.98
N GLU A 73 21.10 -5.35 -16.17
CA GLU A 73 20.64 -4.00 -15.78
C GLU A 73 20.41 -3.10 -17.00
N GLN A 74 21.29 -3.16 -18.00
CA GLN A 74 21.12 -2.40 -19.23
C GLN A 74 19.81 -2.75 -19.94
N ALA A 75 19.52 -4.04 -20.13
CA ALA A 75 18.28 -4.48 -20.76
C ALA A 75 17.05 -4.10 -19.94
N LEU A 76 17.12 -4.17 -18.60
CA LEU A 76 16.06 -3.70 -17.71
C LEU A 76 15.75 -2.22 -17.94
N MET A 77 16.78 -1.37 -18.01
CA MET A 77 16.60 0.07 -18.23
C MET A 77 16.06 0.38 -19.63
N GLU A 78 16.45 -0.38 -20.65
CA GLU A 78 15.93 -0.26 -22.01
C GLU A 78 14.43 -0.65 -22.08
N ILE A 79 14.03 -1.71 -21.39
CA ILE A 79 12.61 -2.13 -21.27
C ILE A 79 11.79 -1.01 -20.61
N ALA A 80 12.23 -0.52 -19.46
CA ALA A 80 11.53 0.54 -18.74
C ALA A 80 11.44 1.85 -19.54
N GLY A 81 12.53 2.22 -20.24
CA GLY A 81 12.54 3.37 -21.14
C GLY A 81 11.50 3.27 -22.25
N ARG A 82 11.33 2.09 -22.86
CA ARG A 82 10.29 1.86 -23.87
C ARG A 82 8.88 1.99 -23.31
N HIS A 83 8.58 1.42 -22.15
CA HIS A 83 7.25 1.55 -21.55
C HIS A 83 6.93 2.98 -21.12
N ALA A 84 7.93 3.69 -20.60
CA ALA A 84 7.83 5.11 -20.27
C ALA A 84 7.52 5.98 -21.51
N GLU A 85 8.22 5.72 -22.63
CA GLU A 85 7.94 6.40 -23.90
C GLU A 85 6.54 6.07 -24.42
N HIS A 86 6.15 4.80 -24.36
CA HIS A 86 4.81 4.35 -24.76
C HIS A 86 3.70 5.02 -23.95
N TYR A 87 3.84 5.12 -22.62
CA TYR A 87 2.89 5.84 -21.78
C TYR A 87 2.77 7.30 -22.20
N THR A 88 3.91 7.96 -22.42
CA THR A 88 3.95 9.37 -22.80
C THR A 88 3.20 9.60 -24.11
N LYS A 89 3.44 8.78 -25.13
CA LYS A 89 2.75 8.89 -26.44
C LYS A 89 1.25 8.62 -26.33
N THR A 90 0.85 7.68 -25.49
CA THR A 90 -0.54 7.21 -25.39
C THR A 90 -1.41 8.11 -24.50
N TYR A 91 -0.89 8.49 -23.33
CA TYR A 91 -1.67 9.16 -22.28
C TYR A 91 -1.33 10.65 -22.14
N LEU A 92 -0.29 11.14 -22.81
CA LEU A 92 0.11 12.56 -22.83
C LEU A 92 0.26 13.11 -24.27
N PRO A 93 -0.77 13.02 -25.14
CA PRO A 93 -0.64 13.37 -26.57
C PRO A 93 -0.31 14.85 -26.86
N ASP A 94 -0.52 15.77 -25.91
CA ASP A 94 -0.13 17.18 -26.01
C ASP A 94 1.14 17.51 -25.22
N PHE A 95 2.00 16.53 -24.95
CA PHE A 95 3.25 16.70 -24.18
C PHE A 95 4.07 17.91 -24.64
N GLU A 96 4.28 18.02 -25.95
CA GLU A 96 5.11 19.06 -26.59
C GLU A 96 4.51 20.47 -26.47
N LYS A 97 3.17 20.57 -26.35
CA LYS A 97 2.46 21.86 -26.27
C LYS A 97 2.42 22.44 -24.85
N ARG A 98 2.92 21.72 -23.85
CA ARG A 98 2.84 22.09 -22.43
C ARG A 98 4.01 22.97 -21.94
N GLY A 99 4.95 23.30 -22.84
CA GLY A 99 6.05 24.24 -22.60
C GLY A 99 7.21 23.69 -21.76
N GLU A 100 8.29 24.48 -21.68
CA GLU A 100 9.58 24.07 -21.11
C GLU A 100 9.52 23.61 -19.65
N ARG A 101 8.73 24.30 -18.80
CA ARG A 101 8.58 23.93 -17.40
C ARG A 101 8.01 22.52 -17.23
N PHE A 102 7.03 22.17 -18.05
CA PHE A 102 6.40 20.85 -18.01
C PHE A 102 7.39 19.78 -18.47
N ALA A 103 8.09 20.01 -19.59
CA ALA A 103 9.12 19.10 -20.09
C ALA A 103 10.21 18.84 -19.05
N TYR A 104 10.69 19.88 -18.36
CA TYR A 104 11.69 19.75 -17.29
C TYR A 104 11.18 18.91 -16.11
N LEU A 105 9.99 19.21 -15.59
CA LEU A 105 9.40 18.47 -14.46
C LEU A 105 9.17 17.00 -14.82
N PHE A 106 8.71 16.74 -16.05
CA PHE A 106 8.53 15.39 -16.54
C PHE A 106 9.85 14.64 -16.68
N ALA A 107 10.89 15.25 -17.27
CA ALA A 107 12.21 14.64 -17.39
C ALA A 107 12.83 14.33 -16.02
N ARG A 108 12.60 15.19 -15.02
CA ARG A 108 12.99 14.91 -13.63
C ARG A 108 12.24 13.69 -13.08
N ASN A 109 10.91 13.69 -13.17
CA ASN A 109 10.05 12.61 -12.72
C ASN A 109 10.39 11.27 -13.41
N MET A 110 10.76 11.31 -14.69
CA MET A 110 11.24 10.16 -15.44
C MET A 110 12.53 9.58 -14.84
N ARG A 111 13.51 10.43 -14.51
CA ARG A 111 14.74 9.98 -13.85
C ARG A 111 14.45 9.33 -12.50
N GLU A 112 13.54 9.92 -11.71
CA GLU A 112 13.11 9.34 -10.43
C GLU A 112 12.45 7.96 -10.64
N ALA A 113 11.55 7.81 -11.62
CA ALA A 113 10.93 6.53 -11.96
C ALA A 113 11.96 5.47 -12.41
N MET A 114 12.93 5.87 -13.23
CA MET A 114 14.01 4.99 -13.68
C MET A 114 14.92 4.53 -12.54
N ALA A 115 15.19 5.40 -11.55
CA ALA A 115 15.93 5.04 -10.35
C ALA A 115 15.17 3.98 -9.52
N VAL A 116 13.84 4.13 -9.38
CA VAL A 116 12.98 3.15 -8.71
C VAL A 116 13.00 1.80 -9.45
N VAL A 117 12.90 1.79 -10.78
CA VAL A 117 13.01 0.55 -11.58
C VAL A 117 14.33 -0.16 -11.31
N ARG A 118 15.45 0.58 -11.30
CA ARG A 118 16.77 0.01 -11.01
C ARG A 118 16.80 -0.63 -9.62
N ASP A 119 16.28 0.07 -8.61
CA ASP A 119 16.23 -0.40 -7.21
C ASP A 119 15.36 -1.66 -7.05
N VAL A 120 14.16 -1.67 -7.63
CA VAL A 120 13.26 -2.84 -7.65
C VAL A 120 13.93 -4.01 -8.37
N GLY A 121 14.62 -3.75 -9.48
CA GLY A 121 15.33 -4.79 -10.22
C GLY A 121 16.52 -5.37 -9.46
N ALA A 122 17.23 -4.55 -8.68
CA ALA A 122 18.31 -5.01 -7.81
C ALA A 122 17.79 -5.92 -6.68
N GLU A 123 16.68 -5.54 -6.04
CA GLU A 123 15.99 -6.38 -5.03
C GLU A 123 15.54 -7.71 -5.63
N LEU A 124 14.79 -7.69 -6.74
CA LEU A 124 14.21 -8.90 -7.34
C LEU A 124 15.26 -9.84 -7.94
N ARG A 125 16.46 -9.34 -8.25
CA ARG A 125 17.58 -10.17 -8.73
C ARG A 125 18.11 -11.11 -7.64
N VAL A 126 18.16 -10.65 -6.39
CA VAL A 126 18.64 -11.45 -5.25
C VAL A 126 17.51 -12.22 -4.56
N SER A 127 16.26 -11.84 -4.80
CA SER A 127 15.10 -12.48 -4.19
C SER A 127 14.76 -13.83 -4.84
N ALA A 128 14.39 -14.81 -4.03
CA ALA A 128 13.71 -16.03 -4.47
C ALA A 128 12.19 -15.83 -4.62
N PHE A 129 11.63 -14.74 -4.09
CA PHE A 129 10.27 -14.32 -4.41
C PHE A 129 10.22 -13.77 -5.84
N ARG A 130 9.33 -14.34 -6.66
CA ARG A 130 9.16 -13.97 -8.06
C ARG A 130 7.80 -13.30 -8.27
N PRO A 131 7.75 -12.11 -8.90
CA PRO A 131 6.49 -11.52 -9.32
C PRO A 131 5.71 -12.50 -10.20
N CYS A 132 4.47 -12.78 -9.81
CA CYS A 132 3.58 -13.70 -10.51
C CYS A 132 2.34 -13.00 -11.06
N ASP A 133 1.90 -11.93 -10.40
CA ASP A 133 0.78 -11.10 -10.82
C ASP A 133 1.13 -9.63 -10.65
N GLU A 134 0.76 -8.83 -11.65
CA GLU A 134 0.72 -7.36 -11.59
C GLU A 134 -0.74 -6.92 -11.80
N GLU A 135 -1.16 -5.89 -11.07
CA GLU A 135 -2.56 -5.39 -11.03
C GLU A 135 -3.60 -6.49 -10.76
N LEU A 136 -3.34 -7.35 -9.77
CA LEU A 136 -4.23 -8.47 -9.43
C LEU A 136 -5.58 -7.95 -8.92
N SER A 137 -6.64 -8.19 -9.71
CA SER A 137 -7.98 -7.66 -9.45
C SER A 137 -8.82 -8.57 -8.54
N PHE A 138 -9.49 -7.95 -7.57
CA PHE A 138 -10.51 -8.53 -6.70
C PHE A 138 -11.86 -7.89 -7.06
N ALA A 139 -12.68 -8.58 -7.84
CA ALA A 139 -13.95 -8.06 -8.35
C ALA A 139 -14.87 -9.23 -8.77
N PRO A 140 -16.20 -9.03 -8.90
CA PRO A 140 -17.11 -10.09 -9.36
C PRO A 140 -16.65 -10.77 -10.67
N ASP A 141 -16.16 -9.98 -11.61
CA ASP A 141 -15.62 -10.43 -12.91
C ASP A 141 -14.08 -10.33 -12.96
N GLY A 142 -13.43 -10.26 -11.79
CA GLY A 142 -11.98 -10.09 -11.65
C GLY A 142 -11.21 -11.42 -11.65
N ALA A 143 -9.88 -11.31 -11.54
CA ALA A 143 -8.99 -12.46 -11.42
C ALA A 143 -9.22 -13.27 -10.13
N LEU A 144 -9.66 -12.59 -9.07
CA LEU A 144 -10.10 -13.16 -7.80
C LEU A 144 -11.47 -12.59 -7.41
N PRO A 145 -12.27 -13.35 -6.65
CA PRO A 145 -13.56 -12.87 -6.17
C PRO A 145 -13.39 -11.65 -5.25
N PRO A 146 -14.39 -10.76 -5.18
CA PRO A 146 -14.34 -9.61 -4.29
C PRO A 146 -14.45 -10.08 -2.83
N VAL A 147 -13.94 -9.26 -1.90
CA VAL A 147 -14.07 -9.57 -0.47
C VAL A 147 -15.48 -9.20 -0.02
N ARG A 148 -16.25 -10.23 0.34
CA ARG A 148 -17.62 -10.06 0.86
C ARG A 148 -17.62 -9.99 2.38
N VAL A 149 -18.29 -8.97 2.91
CA VAL A 149 -18.39 -8.69 4.35
C VAL A 149 -19.86 -8.63 4.72
N ARG A 150 -20.32 -9.56 5.55
CA ARG A 150 -21.73 -9.63 5.96
C ARG A 150 -21.93 -8.90 7.28
N THR A 151 -22.98 -8.09 7.38
CA THR A 151 -23.37 -7.41 8.62
C THR A 151 -24.86 -7.60 8.89
N ALA A 152 -25.32 -7.31 10.10
CA ALA A 152 -26.75 -7.36 10.41
C ALA A 152 -27.57 -6.31 9.63
N GLN A 153 -26.92 -5.27 9.09
CA GLN A 153 -27.58 -4.18 8.37
C GLN A 153 -27.62 -4.38 6.84
N GLY A 154 -26.82 -5.32 6.33
CA GLY A 154 -26.61 -5.57 4.90
C GLY A 154 -25.18 -6.03 4.60
N ASP A 155 -24.88 -6.21 3.33
CA ASP A 155 -23.60 -6.74 2.88
C ASP A 155 -22.69 -5.62 2.34
N GLY A 156 -21.39 -5.81 2.49
CA GLY A 156 -20.35 -5.01 1.84
C GLY A 156 -19.61 -5.86 0.82
N VAL A 157 -19.33 -5.29 -0.35
CA VAL A 157 -18.53 -5.93 -1.39
C VAL A 157 -17.33 -5.05 -1.68
N ILE A 158 -16.15 -5.51 -1.26
CA ILE A 158 -14.90 -4.77 -1.42
C ILE A 158 -14.23 -5.24 -2.69
N SER A 159 -14.05 -4.30 -3.61
CA SER A 159 -13.35 -4.52 -4.87
C SER A 159 -12.15 -3.59 -5.00
N GLY A 160 -11.17 -4.03 -5.78
CA GLY A 160 -9.99 -3.24 -6.12
C GLY A 160 -8.88 -4.13 -6.65
N PHE A 161 -7.64 -3.70 -6.46
CA PHE A 161 -6.48 -4.38 -6.99
C PHE A 161 -5.31 -4.29 -6.02
N VAL A 162 -4.37 -5.21 -6.20
CA VAL A 162 -3.03 -5.20 -5.63
C VAL A 162 -2.05 -4.89 -6.76
N ASP A 163 -1.12 -3.96 -6.54
CA ASP A 163 -0.15 -3.58 -7.58
C ASP A 163 0.69 -4.78 -8.02
N ARG A 164 1.24 -5.55 -7.06
CA ARG A 164 2.04 -6.74 -7.36
C ARG A 164 1.93 -7.84 -6.29
N VAL A 165 1.93 -9.10 -6.74
CA VAL A 165 2.05 -10.29 -5.88
C VAL A 165 3.31 -11.06 -6.27
N ASP A 166 4.17 -11.33 -5.28
CA ASP A 166 5.34 -12.18 -5.47
C ASP A 166 5.14 -13.52 -4.76
N LEU A 167 5.55 -14.63 -5.40
CA LEU A 167 5.53 -15.98 -4.85
C LEU A 167 6.94 -16.53 -4.62
N TYR A 168 7.11 -17.20 -3.48
CA TYR A 168 8.24 -18.07 -3.20
C TYR A 168 7.71 -19.50 -3.07
N GLU A 169 8.02 -20.32 -4.06
CA GLU A 169 7.57 -21.71 -4.11
C GLU A 169 8.54 -22.64 -3.36
N THR A 170 7.96 -23.55 -2.58
CA THR A 170 8.65 -24.68 -1.94
C THR A 170 8.03 -25.99 -2.47
N GLU A 171 8.59 -27.15 -2.13
CA GLU A 171 8.14 -28.44 -2.67
C GLU A 171 6.64 -28.73 -2.47
N LYS A 172 6.03 -28.29 -1.36
CA LYS A 172 4.64 -28.60 -1.00
C LYS A 172 3.73 -27.40 -0.87
N THR A 173 4.30 -26.20 -0.71
CA THR A 173 3.59 -24.98 -0.35
C THR A 173 4.21 -23.79 -1.05
N ALA A 174 3.53 -22.64 -1.09
CA ALA A 174 4.20 -21.39 -1.44
C ALA A 174 3.96 -20.32 -0.38
N TYR A 175 4.87 -19.37 -0.33
CA TYR A 175 4.75 -18.14 0.44
C TYR A 175 4.47 -17.00 -0.52
N PHE A 176 3.63 -16.04 -0.14
CA PHE A 176 3.32 -14.90 -0.99
C PHE A 176 3.43 -13.58 -0.23
N ARG A 177 3.89 -12.55 -0.93
CA ARG A 177 3.87 -11.17 -0.42
C ARG A 177 3.09 -10.28 -1.37
N VAL A 178 2.38 -9.32 -0.79
CA VAL A 178 1.63 -8.29 -1.52
C VAL A 178 2.44 -7.01 -1.48
N VAL A 179 2.69 -6.43 -2.65
CA VAL A 179 3.54 -5.26 -2.83
C VAL A 179 2.74 -4.12 -3.44
N ASP A 180 2.98 -2.90 -2.95
CA ASP A 180 2.34 -1.69 -3.44
C ASP A 180 3.39 -0.59 -3.63
N TYR A 181 3.34 0.09 -4.77
CA TYR A 181 4.28 1.15 -5.12
C TYR A 181 3.72 2.50 -4.64
N LYS A 182 4.43 3.20 -3.77
CA LYS A 182 3.98 4.50 -3.23
C LYS A 182 4.92 5.65 -3.60
N THR A 183 4.42 6.60 -4.41
CA THR A 183 5.13 7.86 -4.68
C THR A 183 5.08 8.84 -3.50
N GLY A 184 4.13 8.65 -2.57
CA GLY A 184 4.12 9.34 -1.27
C GLY A 184 4.91 8.56 -0.22
N ARG A 185 5.33 9.24 0.85
CA ARG A 185 5.77 8.52 2.06
C ARG A 185 4.55 7.81 2.65
N LYS A 186 4.63 6.48 2.76
CA LYS A 186 3.65 5.65 3.45
C LYS A 186 4.38 4.86 4.52
N ASP A 187 4.00 5.08 5.77
CA ASP A 187 4.47 4.27 6.88
C ASP A 187 3.50 3.11 7.15
N PHE A 188 4.03 2.06 7.78
CA PHE A 188 3.25 1.01 8.39
C PHE A 188 3.11 1.35 9.88
N ASP A 189 1.97 1.91 10.26
CA ASP A 189 1.73 2.41 11.62
C ASP A 189 0.65 1.59 12.31
N TYR A 190 1.03 0.93 13.41
CA TYR A 190 0.12 0.14 14.23
C TYR A 190 -1.06 0.94 14.80
N ALA A 191 -0.88 2.23 15.03
CA ALA A 191 -1.96 3.11 15.47
C ALA A 191 -2.98 3.36 14.35
N ASP A 192 -2.55 3.40 13.07
CA ASP A 192 -3.47 3.50 11.92
C ASP A 192 -4.31 2.24 11.80
N ILE A 193 -3.66 1.08 11.93
CA ILE A 193 -4.36 -0.21 11.88
C ILE A 193 -5.41 -0.30 12.99
N LEU A 194 -5.06 0.10 14.22
CA LEU A 194 -6.00 0.06 15.36
C LEU A 194 -7.24 0.95 15.19
N CYS A 195 -7.13 2.05 14.45
CA CYS A 195 -8.25 2.95 14.17
C CYS A 195 -8.96 2.66 12.84
N GLY A 196 -8.52 1.63 12.11
CA GLY A 196 -9.12 1.16 10.87
C GLY A 196 -8.61 1.86 9.60
N GLU A 197 -7.54 2.65 9.69
CA GLU A 197 -6.87 3.28 8.54
C GLU A 197 -5.77 2.38 7.96
N GLY A 198 -5.55 2.46 6.64
CA GLY A 198 -4.45 1.78 5.97
C GLY A 198 -4.62 0.26 5.88
N LEU A 199 -5.86 -0.24 5.95
CA LEU A 199 -6.13 -1.69 5.97
C LEU A 199 -6.02 -2.34 4.59
N GLN A 200 -5.92 -1.56 3.51
CA GLN A 200 -5.93 -2.03 2.11
C GLN A 200 -5.09 -3.29 1.88
N MET A 201 -3.80 -3.21 2.18
CA MET A 201 -2.85 -4.28 1.88
C MET A 201 -3.14 -5.53 2.71
N LEU A 202 -3.58 -5.37 3.96
CA LEU A 202 -3.93 -6.47 4.83
C LEU A 202 -5.22 -7.16 4.37
N ILE A 203 -6.23 -6.40 3.94
CA ILE A 203 -7.47 -6.95 3.36
C ILE A 203 -7.14 -7.86 2.19
N TYR A 204 -6.29 -7.41 1.25
CA TYR A 204 -5.93 -8.22 0.09
C TYR A 204 -4.98 -9.36 0.41
N LEU A 205 -4.05 -9.20 1.36
CA LEU A 205 -3.19 -10.28 1.84
C LEU A 205 -4.06 -11.47 2.32
N PHE A 206 -5.03 -11.20 3.20
CA PHE A 206 -5.88 -12.26 3.75
C PHE A 206 -6.93 -12.76 2.75
N ALA A 207 -7.43 -11.90 1.86
CA ALA A 207 -8.27 -12.33 0.76
C ALA A 207 -7.55 -13.30 -0.18
N LEU A 208 -6.27 -13.04 -0.47
CA LEU A 208 -5.44 -13.90 -1.29
C LEU A 208 -5.11 -15.21 -0.58
N GLN A 209 -4.81 -15.19 0.72
CA GLN A 209 -4.63 -16.41 1.52
C GLN A 209 -5.85 -17.33 1.43
N LYS A 210 -7.07 -16.77 1.46
CA LYS A 210 -8.31 -17.55 1.43
C LYS A 210 -8.67 -18.12 0.05
N ASN A 211 -8.38 -17.38 -1.02
CA ASN A 211 -8.89 -17.70 -2.37
C ASN A 211 -7.79 -18.05 -3.39
N GLY A 212 -6.52 -17.84 -3.04
CA GLY A 212 -5.40 -17.97 -3.96
C GLY A 212 -5.02 -19.42 -4.28
N GLU A 213 -5.42 -20.40 -3.46
CA GLU A 213 -5.08 -21.81 -3.71
C GLU A 213 -5.59 -22.29 -5.08
N GLN A 214 -6.82 -21.92 -5.46
CA GLN A 214 -7.36 -22.24 -6.77
C GLN A 214 -6.59 -21.57 -7.91
N ARG A 215 -6.12 -20.33 -7.70
CA ARG A 215 -5.37 -19.57 -8.70
C ARG A 215 -3.98 -20.15 -8.94
N TYR A 216 -3.26 -20.49 -7.87
CA TYR A 216 -1.86 -20.93 -7.94
C TYR A 216 -1.70 -22.45 -7.92
N GLY A 217 -2.81 -23.19 -7.86
CA GLY A 217 -2.84 -24.65 -7.89
C GLY A 217 -2.18 -25.32 -6.67
N ARG A 218 -1.96 -24.58 -5.59
CA ARG A 218 -1.31 -25.06 -4.35
C ARG A 218 -1.66 -24.18 -3.17
N LYS A 219 -1.51 -24.73 -1.97
CA LYS A 219 -1.67 -23.98 -0.73
C LYS A 219 -0.60 -22.89 -0.61
N ILE A 220 -1.05 -21.66 -0.36
CA ILE A 220 -0.20 -20.48 -0.19
C ILE A 220 -0.31 -19.90 1.22
N PHE A 221 0.77 -19.31 1.73
CA PHE A 221 0.83 -18.70 3.06
C PHE A 221 1.31 -17.25 3.00
N PRO A 222 0.70 -16.34 3.78
CA PRO A 222 1.10 -14.94 3.78
C PRO A 222 2.51 -14.80 4.34
N ALA A 223 3.36 -14.12 3.58
CA ALA A 223 4.74 -13.78 3.94
C ALA A 223 4.88 -12.30 4.31
N GLY A 224 3.94 -11.44 3.90
CA GLY A 224 3.91 -10.05 4.32
C GLY A 224 3.30 -9.09 3.32
N VAL A 225 3.22 -7.83 3.74
CA VAL A 225 2.86 -6.68 2.91
C VAL A 225 4.04 -5.72 2.87
N LEU A 226 4.36 -5.19 1.69
CA LEU A 226 5.47 -4.26 1.50
C LEU A 226 5.04 -3.04 0.67
N TYR A 227 5.30 -1.85 1.19
CA TYR A 227 5.24 -0.60 0.46
C TYR A 227 6.64 -0.29 -0.09
N VAL A 228 6.74 -0.22 -1.41
CA VAL A 228 7.96 0.15 -2.13
C VAL A 228 7.93 1.66 -2.37
N PRO A 229 8.93 2.41 -1.88
CA PRO A 229 9.08 3.83 -2.21
C PRO A 229 9.25 4.00 -3.72
N ALA A 230 8.27 4.62 -4.36
CA ALA A 230 8.22 4.82 -5.80
C ALA A 230 8.67 6.25 -6.18
N ARG A 231 9.63 6.78 -5.43
CA ARG A 231 10.31 8.05 -5.70
C ARG A 231 11.69 8.07 -5.07
N GLU A 232 12.58 8.89 -5.62
CA GLU A 232 13.88 9.20 -5.02
C GLU A 232 13.76 10.50 -4.21
N ASP A 233 13.98 10.44 -2.90
CA ASP A 233 13.99 11.63 -2.05
C ASP A 233 15.31 12.41 -2.28
N MET A 234 15.26 13.74 -2.29
CA MET A 234 16.48 14.55 -2.27
C MET A 234 17.10 14.50 -0.87
N GLU A 235 18.27 13.88 -0.76
CA GLU A 235 19.00 13.79 0.49
C GLU A 235 19.68 15.13 0.83
N ARG A 236 19.56 15.52 2.09
CA ARG A 236 20.30 16.63 2.67
C ARG A 236 21.41 16.07 3.53
N ILE A 237 22.64 16.33 3.13
CA ILE A 237 23.84 16.05 3.93
C ILE A 237 24.35 17.35 4.54
N ASP A 238 24.91 17.26 5.73
CA ASP A 238 25.52 18.42 6.37
C ASP A 238 26.79 18.86 5.63
N PRO A 239 27.19 20.14 5.69
CA PRO A 239 28.44 20.59 5.12
C PRO A 239 29.63 19.79 5.64
N GLY A 240 30.40 19.15 4.75
CA GLY A 240 31.49 18.25 5.10
C GLY A 240 31.11 16.76 5.10
N GLY A 241 29.83 16.43 4.91
CA GLY A 241 29.37 15.07 4.69
C GLY A 241 29.98 14.45 3.42
N GLY A 242 30.46 13.22 3.56
CA GLY A 242 31.11 12.47 2.48
C GLY A 242 30.14 11.55 1.72
N PRO A 243 30.63 10.87 0.66
CA PRO A 243 29.86 9.89 -0.10
C PRO A 243 29.24 8.77 0.76
N GLU A 244 29.89 8.39 1.87
CA GLU A 244 29.41 7.34 2.79
C GLU A 244 28.13 7.75 3.53
N GLU A 245 28.04 9.00 3.98
CA GLU A 245 26.85 9.53 4.67
C GLU A 245 25.66 9.59 3.70
N LEU A 246 25.91 10.06 2.48
CA LEU A 246 24.90 10.09 1.42
C LEU A 246 24.39 8.68 1.10
N GLU A 247 25.29 7.70 1.00
CA GLU A 247 24.88 6.31 0.72
C GLU A 247 24.12 5.69 1.88
N ALA A 248 24.49 5.99 3.13
CA ALA A 248 23.75 5.54 4.31
C ALA A 248 22.33 6.11 4.37
N LEU A 249 22.15 7.40 4.01
CA LEU A 249 20.84 8.02 3.88
C LEU A 249 20.02 7.33 2.78
N ARG A 250 20.58 7.18 1.59
CA ARG A 250 19.93 6.48 0.47
C ARG A 250 19.53 5.04 0.84
N ALA A 251 20.40 4.30 1.52
CA ALA A 251 20.12 2.95 2.00
C ALA A 251 18.91 2.92 2.96
N LYS A 252 18.78 3.92 3.82
CA LYS A 252 17.61 4.05 4.71
C LYS A 252 16.32 4.30 3.93
N HIS A 253 16.39 5.07 2.84
CA HIS A 253 15.24 5.36 1.98
C HIS A 253 14.87 4.20 1.04
N ARG A 254 15.80 3.28 0.74
CA ARG A 254 15.51 2.03 0.03
C ARG A 254 14.72 1.01 0.86
N ARG A 255 14.80 1.11 2.20
CA ARG A 255 14.04 0.22 3.10
C ARG A 255 12.54 0.33 2.83
N ARG A 256 11.94 -0.82 2.58
CA ARG A 256 10.49 -0.99 2.44
C ARG A 256 9.83 -0.76 3.79
N LYS A 257 8.58 -0.32 3.75
CA LYS A 257 7.71 -0.26 4.92
C LYS A 257 6.70 -1.39 4.82
N GLY A 258 6.22 -1.91 5.94
CA GLY A 258 5.25 -3.01 5.89
C GLY A 258 5.40 -3.93 7.08
N LEU A 259 4.90 -5.16 6.91
CA LEU A 259 4.97 -6.21 7.92
C LEU A 259 5.34 -7.51 7.22
N VAL A 260 6.35 -8.21 7.70
CA VAL A 260 6.80 -9.48 7.12
C VAL A 260 6.78 -10.62 8.14
N LEU A 261 6.64 -11.84 7.64
CA LEU A 261 6.58 -13.07 8.43
C LEU A 261 7.93 -13.28 9.12
N ARG A 262 7.90 -13.48 10.45
CA ARG A 262 9.07 -13.81 11.26
C ARG A 262 9.44 -15.28 11.12
N ASP A 263 9.92 -15.65 9.94
CA ASP A 263 10.38 -16.99 9.58
C ASP A 263 11.70 -16.85 8.82
N GLU A 264 12.79 -17.37 9.39
CA GLU A 264 14.15 -17.11 8.88
C GLU A 264 14.34 -17.60 7.44
N ALA A 265 13.79 -18.76 7.08
CA ALA A 265 13.88 -19.28 5.72
C ALA A 265 13.14 -18.38 4.73
N VAL A 266 11.97 -17.85 5.13
CA VAL A 266 11.20 -16.92 4.32
C VAL A 266 11.90 -15.57 4.18
N LEU A 267 12.52 -15.06 5.25
CA LEU A 267 13.28 -13.80 5.21
C LEU A 267 14.52 -13.93 4.30
N GLN A 268 15.28 -15.02 4.42
CA GLN A 268 16.43 -15.29 3.54
C GLN A 268 15.99 -15.49 2.08
N ALA A 269 14.82 -16.07 1.83
CA ALA A 269 14.26 -16.18 0.50
C ALA A 269 13.81 -14.81 -0.07
N MET A 270 13.33 -13.89 0.77
CA MET A 270 12.99 -12.53 0.34
C MET A 270 14.25 -11.73 0.00
N GLU A 271 15.24 -11.75 0.88
CA GLU A 271 16.51 -11.04 0.73
C GLU A 271 17.62 -11.78 1.49
N PRO A 272 18.52 -12.50 0.78
CA PRO A 272 19.65 -13.16 1.42
C PRO A 272 20.55 -12.16 2.15
N SER A 273 20.77 -12.37 3.45
CA SER A 273 21.60 -11.47 4.27
C SER A 273 22.14 -12.17 5.51
N GLU A 274 23.43 -11.98 5.82
CA GLU A 274 24.05 -12.46 7.07
C GLU A 274 23.77 -11.55 8.27
N GLY A 275 23.03 -10.46 8.07
CA GLY A 275 22.77 -9.48 9.11
C GLY A 275 21.55 -8.64 8.80
N THR A 276 21.72 -7.32 8.92
CA THR A 276 20.63 -6.38 8.63
C THR A 276 20.42 -6.27 7.11
N PRO A 277 19.22 -6.60 6.60
CA PRO A 277 18.91 -6.46 5.18
C PRO A 277 18.90 -4.99 4.73
N GLN A 278 19.10 -4.79 3.44
CA GLN A 278 19.01 -3.52 2.73
C GLN A 278 17.54 -3.10 2.50
N TYR A 279 16.67 -4.01 2.08
CA TYR A 279 15.30 -3.67 1.66
C TYR A 279 14.27 -3.97 2.75
N LEU A 280 14.36 -5.09 3.46
CA LEU A 280 13.28 -5.52 4.38
C LEU A 280 13.12 -4.62 5.64
N PRO A 281 11.90 -4.55 6.23
CA PRO A 281 11.59 -3.67 7.36
C PRO A 281 12.07 -4.21 8.72
N TYR A 282 13.23 -4.88 8.76
CA TYR A 282 13.83 -5.36 9.99
C TYR A 282 15.35 -5.14 10.05
N GLN A 283 15.89 -5.31 11.25
CA GLN A 283 17.30 -5.20 11.58
C GLN A 283 17.69 -6.33 12.54
N VAL A 284 18.95 -6.74 12.47
CA VAL A 284 19.55 -7.68 13.42
C VAL A 284 20.29 -6.87 14.48
N LYS A 285 19.87 -6.97 15.74
CA LYS A 285 20.51 -6.30 16.88
C LYS A 285 20.89 -7.35 17.91
N LYS A 286 22.20 -7.48 18.19
CA LYS A 286 22.73 -8.47 19.15
C LYS A 286 22.26 -9.91 18.87
N GLY A 287 22.11 -10.27 17.58
CA GLY A 287 21.60 -11.58 17.16
C GLY A 287 20.08 -11.71 17.14
N GLU A 288 19.32 -10.72 17.59
CA GLU A 288 17.85 -10.74 17.57
C GLU A 288 17.27 -9.92 16.42
N LEU A 289 16.23 -10.46 15.79
CA LEU A 289 15.46 -9.76 14.77
C LEU A 289 14.54 -8.72 15.41
N THR A 290 14.68 -7.45 15.01
CA THR A 290 13.87 -6.32 15.48
C THR A 290 13.32 -5.54 14.28
N GLY A 291 12.08 -5.06 14.35
CA GLY A 291 11.42 -4.36 13.26
C GLY A 291 9.97 -4.78 13.11
N ASP A 292 9.41 -4.57 11.93
CA ASP A 292 8.01 -4.88 11.64
C ASP A 292 7.87 -6.35 11.19
N LEU A 293 7.83 -7.21 12.19
CA LEU A 293 7.80 -8.67 12.06
C LEU A 293 6.58 -9.24 12.79
N ALA A 294 5.93 -10.24 12.19
CA ALA A 294 4.85 -11.00 12.82
C ALA A 294 5.05 -12.50 12.65
N GLY A 295 4.85 -13.27 13.72
CA GLY A 295 4.72 -14.73 13.63
C GLY A 295 3.41 -15.15 12.97
N ARG A 296 3.26 -16.46 12.70
CA ARG A 296 2.04 -17.01 12.05
C ARG A 296 0.79 -16.76 12.87
N GLU A 297 0.84 -17.01 14.18
CA GLU A 297 -0.27 -16.77 15.10
C GLU A 297 -0.64 -15.28 15.14
N GLN A 298 0.35 -14.38 15.11
CA GLN A 298 0.12 -12.94 15.06
C GLN A 298 -0.55 -12.52 13.74
N LEU A 299 -0.17 -13.11 12.60
CA LEU A 299 -0.85 -12.86 11.32
C LEU A 299 -2.31 -13.34 11.35
N GLU A 300 -2.61 -14.48 11.97
CA GLU A 300 -3.99 -14.95 12.15
C GLU A 300 -4.81 -14.04 13.09
N GLN A 301 -4.19 -13.54 14.16
CA GLN A 301 -4.81 -12.54 15.03
C GLN A 301 -5.09 -11.24 14.26
N LEU A 302 -4.14 -10.80 13.45
CA LEU A 302 -4.27 -9.62 12.60
C LEU A 302 -5.38 -9.79 11.55
N GLU A 303 -5.49 -10.96 10.93
CA GLU A 303 -6.58 -11.30 10.00
C GLU A 303 -7.94 -11.11 10.66
N ARG A 304 -8.14 -11.74 11.83
CA ARG A 304 -9.40 -11.62 12.58
C ARG A 304 -9.71 -10.17 12.93
N PHE A 305 -8.70 -9.41 13.37
CA PHE A 305 -8.85 -8.00 13.72
C PHE A 305 -9.25 -7.15 12.52
N VAL A 306 -8.55 -7.29 11.39
CA VAL A 306 -8.81 -6.53 10.16
C VAL A 306 -10.21 -6.83 9.63
N MET A 307 -10.56 -8.11 9.51
CA MET A 307 -11.87 -8.51 9.00
C MET A 307 -13.02 -8.04 9.90
N ARG A 308 -12.85 -8.09 11.22
CA ARG A 308 -13.81 -7.53 12.19
C ARG A 308 -13.93 -6.01 12.05
N SER A 309 -12.82 -5.30 11.94
CA SER A 309 -12.80 -3.84 11.81
C SER A 309 -13.52 -3.38 10.54
N VAL A 310 -13.29 -4.08 9.43
CA VAL A 310 -13.98 -3.83 8.17
C VAL A 310 -15.49 -4.13 8.28
N GLN A 311 -15.86 -5.22 8.97
CA GLN A 311 -17.25 -5.57 9.24
C GLN A 311 -17.97 -4.49 10.07
N GLU A 312 -17.35 -4.04 11.16
CA GLU A 312 -17.89 -2.98 12.01
C GLU A 312 -18.05 -1.65 11.26
N MET A 313 -17.04 -1.24 10.49
CA MET A 313 -17.12 -0.04 9.65
C MET A 313 -18.24 -0.15 8.61
N THR A 314 -18.36 -1.30 7.94
CA THR A 314 -19.42 -1.54 6.95
C THR A 314 -20.81 -1.43 7.60
N GLY A 315 -21.00 -2.01 8.79
CA GLY A 315 -22.26 -1.89 9.53
C GLY A 315 -22.56 -0.44 9.90
N GLN A 316 -21.55 0.32 10.36
CA GLN A 316 -21.69 1.73 10.67
C GLN A 316 -22.04 2.58 9.43
N MET A 317 -21.44 2.31 8.27
CA MET A 317 -21.80 2.97 7.00
C MET A 317 -23.28 2.74 6.65
N LEU A 318 -23.75 1.50 6.78
CA LEU A 318 -25.13 1.11 6.45
C LEU A 318 -26.16 1.69 7.43
N THR A 319 -25.81 1.87 8.71
CA THR A 319 -26.68 2.58 9.67
C THR A 319 -26.79 4.08 9.43
N GLY A 320 -25.87 4.68 8.67
CA GLY A 320 -25.85 6.12 8.42
C GLY A 320 -25.33 6.95 9.59
N ARG A 321 -24.30 6.46 10.27
CA ARG A 321 -23.52 7.30 11.18
C ARG A 321 -22.67 8.28 10.36
N LEU A 322 -23.02 9.56 10.44
CA LEU A 322 -22.42 10.63 9.63
C LEU A 322 -21.74 11.71 10.48
N GLU A 323 -21.69 11.56 11.80
CA GLU A 323 -21.11 12.55 12.69
C GLU A 323 -19.65 12.87 12.30
N PRO A 324 -19.26 14.15 12.16
CA PRO A 324 -17.87 14.51 11.91
C PRO A 324 -16.98 13.99 13.04
N ASN A 325 -16.07 13.07 12.74
CA ASN A 325 -15.24 12.38 13.73
C ASN A 325 -13.78 12.23 13.27
N PRO A 326 -13.09 13.34 12.94
CA PRO A 326 -11.75 13.29 12.37
C PRO A 326 -10.75 12.64 13.34
N ILE A 327 -9.75 11.98 12.79
CA ILE A 327 -8.59 11.52 13.54
C ILE A 327 -7.63 12.70 13.77
N LEU A 328 -7.11 12.77 14.99
CA LEU A 328 -6.13 13.75 15.45
C LEU A 328 -4.93 13.00 16.02
N ARG A 329 -3.74 13.30 15.49
CA ARG A 329 -2.45 12.73 15.89
C ARG A 329 -1.54 13.85 16.34
N GLY A 330 -1.39 13.98 17.65
CA GLY A 330 -0.67 15.10 18.25
C GLY A 330 -1.28 16.45 17.85
N PRO A 331 -0.51 17.55 17.99
CA PRO A 331 -1.01 18.90 17.69
C PRO A 331 -1.04 19.24 16.20
N MET A 332 -0.27 18.54 15.36
CA MET A 332 0.01 18.95 13.98
C MET A 332 -0.64 18.09 12.89
N HIS A 333 -1.20 16.91 13.21
CA HIS A 333 -1.73 16.02 12.19
C HIS A 333 -3.22 15.73 12.42
N SER A 334 -4.04 16.03 11.41
CA SER A 334 -5.47 15.76 11.40
C SER A 334 -5.94 15.31 10.04
N SER A 335 -6.91 14.38 9.99
CA SER A 335 -7.63 14.01 8.76
C SER A 335 -8.24 15.22 8.04
N CYS A 336 -8.56 16.30 8.77
CA CYS A 336 -9.10 17.52 8.20
C CYS A 336 -8.14 18.27 7.28
N MET A 337 -6.81 18.11 7.45
CA MET A 337 -5.82 18.86 6.67
C MET A 337 -5.83 18.53 5.18
N TYR A 338 -6.24 17.31 4.84
CA TYR A 338 -6.29 16.80 3.47
C TYR A 338 -7.72 16.62 2.96
N CYS A 339 -8.72 17.16 3.68
CA CYS A 339 -10.12 17.06 3.30
C CYS A 339 -10.52 18.24 2.41
N ASP A 340 -10.83 17.99 1.14
CA ASP A 340 -11.28 19.04 0.21
C ASP A 340 -12.60 19.70 0.65
N PHE A 341 -13.34 19.05 1.54
CA PHE A 341 -14.62 19.53 2.09
C PHE A 341 -14.53 20.02 3.53
N ALA A 342 -13.32 20.31 4.05
CA ALA A 342 -13.15 20.78 5.43
C ALA A 342 -14.02 22.02 5.74
N GLN A 343 -14.16 22.94 4.77
CA GLN A 343 -14.98 24.15 4.90
C GLN A 343 -16.47 23.85 5.01
N ALA A 344 -16.97 22.84 4.26
CA ALA A 344 -18.37 22.42 4.31
C ALA A 344 -18.75 21.72 5.64
N CYS A 345 -17.75 21.38 6.46
CA CYS A 345 -17.95 20.77 7.77
C CYS A 345 -18.22 21.82 8.88
N HIS A 346 -18.02 23.12 8.60
CA HIS A 346 -18.23 24.22 9.55
C HIS A 346 -17.66 23.96 10.95
N ARG A 347 -16.37 23.59 11.04
CA ARG A 347 -15.72 23.18 12.29
C ARG A 347 -15.87 24.18 13.45
N ASP A 348 -15.94 25.46 13.14
CA ASP A 348 -16.06 26.52 14.14
C ASP A 348 -17.50 26.67 14.68
N SER A 349 -18.48 26.03 14.03
CA SER A 349 -19.91 26.13 14.38
C SER A 349 -20.54 24.77 14.69
N CYS A 350 -19.92 23.66 14.27
CA CYS A 350 -20.43 22.30 14.45
C CYS A 350 -19.56 21.49 15.42
N LYS A 351 -20.20 20.71 16.29
CA LYS A 351 -19.50 19.80 17.21
C LYS A 351 -18.88 18.63 16.44
N HIS A 352 -17.58 18.40 16.63
CA HIS A 352 -16.87 17.25 16.08
C HIS A 352 -16.58 16.21 17.18
N ALA A 353 -16.84 14.94 16.89
CA ALA A 353 -16.46 13.79 17.71
C ALA A 353 -15.00 13.39 17.45
N ASN A 354 -14.10 14.31 17.81
CA ASN A 354 -12.65 14.17 17.61
C ASN A 354 -12.10 12.85 18.20
N ARG A 355 -11.36 12.10 17.39
CA ARG A 355 -10.67 10.87 17.83
C ARG A 355 -9.17 11.13 17.96
N TYR A 356 -8.70 11.20 19.20
CA TYR A 356 -7.28 11.38 19.51
C TYR A 356 -6.59 10.03 19.50
N ILE A 357 -5.65 9.85 18.58
CA ILE A 357 -4.91 8.60 18.40
C ILE A 357 -3.45 8.85 18.81
N ALA A 358 -3.02 8.14 19.84
CA ALA A 358 -1.63 8.14 20.28
C ALA A 358 -0.80 7.17 19.42
N ALA A 359 0.50 7.42 19.31
CA ALA A 359 1.42 6.47 18.68
C ALA A 359 1.41 5.13 19.45
N VAL A 360 1.41 4.02 18.71
CA VAL A 360 1.36 2.67 19.26
C VAL A 360 2.61 1.91 18.83
N LYS A 361 3.33 1.36 19.81
CA LYS A 361 4.45 0.44 19.54
C LYS A 361 3.93 -0.95 19.22
N ALA A 362 4.72 -1.74 18.51
CA ALA A 362 4.35 -3.10 18.09
C ALA A 362 3.92 -3.97 19.27
N GLU A 363 4.62 -3.93 20.41
CA GLU A 363 4.28 -4.77 21.57
C GLU A 363 2.87 -4.49 22.10
N LYS A 364 2.56 -3.20 22.30
CA LYS A 364 1.23 -2.76 22.76
C LYS A 364 0.13 -3.05 21.75
N PHE A 365 0.46 -3.01 20.46
CA PHE A 365 -0.49 -3.37 19.40
C PHE A 365 -0.90 -4.83 19.52
N TRP A 366 0.07 -5.74 19.63
CA TRP A 366 -0.20 -7.17 19.75
C TRP A 366 -0.95 -7.51 21.06
N GLU A 367 -0.56 -6.91 22.19
CA GLU A 367 -1.29 -7.02 23.46
C GLU A 367 -2.76 -6.59 23.33
N GLU A 368 -3.02 -5.48 22.62
CA GLU A 368 -4.37 -4.98 22.40
C GLU A 368 -5.20 -5.91 21.50
N LEU A 369 -4.59 -6.50 20.47
CA LEU A 369 -5.24 -7.50 19.61
C LEU A 369 -5.64 -8.75 20.42
N GLU A 370 -4.75 -9.24 21.27
CA GLU A 370 -5.05 -10.36 22.17
C GLU A 370 -6.17 -10.02 23.15
N ARG A 371 -6.13 -8.82 23.75
CA ARG A 371 -7.17 -8.35 24.67
C ARG A 371 -8.54 -8.30 23.98
N ARG A 372 -8.61 -7.78 22.76
CA ARG A 372 -9.87 -7.73 21.97
C ARG A 372 -10.37 -9.12 21.59
N ALA A 373 -9.47 -10.06 21.29
CA ALA A 373 -9.85 -11.44 20.97
C ALA A 373 -10.45 -12.19 22.17
N ARG A 374 -10.04 -11.87 23.41
CA ARG A 374 -10.60 -12.49 24.62
C ARG A 374 -11.96 -11.91 25.03
N HIS A 375 -12.29 -10.69 24.61
CA HIS A 375 -13.45 -9.93 25.10
C HIS A 375 -14.50 -9.58 24.05
N GLY A 376 -14.36 -10.02 22.80
CA GLY A 376 -15.36 -9.81 21.74
C GLY A 376 -15.29 -10.89 20.70
#